data_AF-A0A956SGF5-F1
#
_entry.id   AF-A0A956SGF5-F1
#
_cell.length_a   1.000
_cell.length_b   1.000
_cell.length_c   1.000
_cell.angle_alpha   90.00
_cell.angle_beta   90.00
_cell.angle_gamma   90.00
#
_symmetry.space_group_name_H-M   'P 1'
#
loop_
_entity.id
_entity.type
_entity.pdbx_description
1 polymer ?
#
loop_
_entity_poly.entity_id
_entity_poly.type
_entity_poly.pdbx_seq_one_letter_code
_entity_poly.pdbx_strand_id
1 'polypeptide(L)'
;MIAAVGDAMEAARFRDFIPEGTEVCLKPNLGWDLFLPGAVTSPLVVEGVVRKLQGYVSKLYMVEADQVLVDIEKSFRQTRMDRICERYGIEWVNLSKTPFVQVPVPNALEVESIPLPEILTRTTLVTIPVMKTHGKTVLTGAIKNQWGCLPTFRHNYHPVVNEVLRDLTSVLRPAFAVMDATVALEGNGPKSGRPRICNLVLASGDPVAIDTIAGEVMGLLGRFEVPHLQYCAEAGLGVHDRNAIDVLDSDRQPRETPRFDFQTAEHNAVSWVETVLRKTGIRKLVFETKLLDVMCWGAKVWYFIWYYLVKGRRLRDTAISESPYGAQWTKDEPR
;
A
#
# COMPACT_ATOMS: atom_id res chain seq x y z
N MET A 1 -2.88 10.83 17.28
CA MET A 1 -2.51 10.04 16.08
C MET A 1 -0.99 9.98 15.90
N ILE A 2 -0.30 11.10 15.64
CA ILE A 2 1.16 11.12 15.45
C ILE A 2 1.94 10.40 16.57
N ALA A 3 1.62 10.69 17.85
CA ALA A 3 2.26 10.00 18.99
C ALA A 3 2.02 8.47 18.96
N ALA A 4 0.77 8.04 18.73
CA ALA A 4 0.40 6.63 18.66
C ALA A 4 1.17 5.86 17.57
N VAL A 5 1.55 6.51 16.47
CA VAL A 5 2.43 5.90 15.45
C VAL A 5 3.81 5.62 16.05
N GLY A 6 4.40 6.60 16.73
CA GLY A 6 5.69 6.44 17.40
C GLY A 6 5.67 5.37 18.49
N ASP A 7 4.57 5.29 19.26
CA ASP A 7 4.37 4.28 20.30
C ASP A 7 4.23 2.87 19.69
N ALA A 8 3.48 2.72 18.60
CA ALA A 8 3.37 1.47 17.88
C ALA A 8 4.74 1.00 17.33
N MET A 9 5.55 1.92 16.79
CA MET A 9 6.91 1.61 16.34
C MET A 9 7.82 1.15 17.49
N GLU A 10 7.71 1.76 18.68
CA GLU A 10 8.45 1.33 19.87
C GLU A 10 8.01 -0.05 20.37
N ALA A 11 6.69 -0.28 20.44
CA ALA A 11 6.13 -1.57 20.82
C ALA A 11 6.62 -2.69 19.89
N ALA A 12 6.67 -2.42 18.58
CA ALA A 12 7.18 -3.32 17.55
C ALA A 12 8.72 -3.31 17.39
N ARG A 13 9.45 -2.65 18.31
CA ARG A 13 10.92 -2.66 18.38
C ARG A 13 11.60 -2.25 17.07
N PHE A 14 11.18 -1.13 16.48
CA PHE A 14 11.70 -0.68 15.17
C PHE A 14 13.24 -0.61 15.07
N ARG A 15 13.96 -0.40 16.18
CA ARG A 15 15.43 -0.38 16.23
C ARG A 15 16.08 -1.74 15.93
N ASP A 16 15.37 -2.84 16.12
CA ASP A 16 15.85 -4.19 15.77
C ASP A 16 15.87 -4.39 14.24
N PHE A 17 15.16 -3.55 13.49
CA PHE A 17 14.93 -3.71 12.05
C PHE A 17 15.45 -2.55 11.20
N ILE A 18 15.50 -1.34 11.75
CA ILE A 18 15.99 -0.13 11.08
C ILE A 18 17.34 0.24 11.70
N PRO A 19 18.47 0.03 10.98
CA PRO A 19 19.78 0.41 11.48
C PRO A 19 19.90 1.91 11.73
N GLU A 20 20.52 2.30 12.85
CA GLU A 20 20.81 3.69 13.17
C GLU A 20 21.74 4.31 12.11
N GLY A 21 21.51 5.58 11.76
CA GLY A 21 22.33 6.30 10.79
C GLY A 21 22.19 5.85 9.32
N THR A 22 21.28 4.90 9.01
CA THR A 22 21.01 4.48 7.63
C THR A 22 20.27 5.55 6.82
N GLU A 23 20.32 5.47 5.50
CA GLU A 23 19.38 6.20 4.62
C GLU A 23 18.08 5.40 4.51
N VAL A 24 16.93 6.06 4.68
CA VAL A 24 15.62 5.41 4.66
C VAL A 24 14.72 5.94 3.54
N CYS A 25 14.17 5.05 2.74
CA CYS A 25 13.04 5.32 1.87
C CYS A 25 11.71 5.03 2.59
N LEU A 26 10.89 6.07 2.76
CA LEU A 26 9.50 5.97 3.22
C LEU A 26 8.60 5.77 2.00
N LYS A 27 7.90 4.62 1.96
CA LYS A 27 7.01 4.23 0.87
C LYS A 27 5.54 4.27 1.33
N PRO A 28 4.85 5.43 1.27
CA PRO A 28 3.41 5.48 1.46
C PRO A 28 2.67 4.72 0.34
N ASN A 29 1.34 4.63 0.46
CA ASN A 29 0.46 4.17 -0.61
C ASN A 29 -0.25 5.37 -1.22
N LEU A 30 0.23 5.84 -2.37
CA LEU A 30 -0.40 6.95 -3.10
C LEU A 30 -1.00 6.45 -4.42
N GLY A 31 -1.58 5.24 -4.37
CA GLY A 31 -2.04 4.53 -5.57
C GLY A 31 -3.30 5.07 -6.23
N TRP A 32 -3.76 6.28 -5.89
CA TRP A 32 -4.97 6.89 -6.44
C TRP A 32 -4.88 8.41 -6.49
N ASP A 33 -5.25 9.00 -7.63
CA ASP A 33 -5.24 10.45 -7.90
C ASP A 33 -6.66 11.05 -7.96
N LEU A 34 -7.64 10.28 -7.46
CA LEU A 34 -8.96 10.76 -7.08
C LEU A 34 -9.09 10.58 -5.58
N PHE A 35 -8.69 11.60 -4.82
CA PHE A 35 -8.53 11.51 -3.37
C PHE A 35 -9.75 10.90 -2.66
N LEU A 36 -9.49 9.84 -1.90
CA LEU A 36 -10.47 9.12 -1.09
C LEU A 36 -9.74 8.58 0.18
N PRO A 37 -10.14 8.98 1.39
CA PRO A 37 -9.61 8.39 2.62
C PRO A 37 -9.69 6.86 2.60
N GLY A 38 -8.63 6.18 3.02
CA GLY A 38 -8.49 4.73 2.94
C GLY A 38 -8.04 4.17 1.58
N ALA A 39 -8.10 4.94 0.50
CA ALA A 39 -7.44 4.55 -0.75
C ALA A 39 -5.94 4.87 -0.74
N VAL A 40 -5.56 5.92 0.00
CA VAL A 40 -4.21 6.49 0.11
C VAL A 40 -3.83 6.75 1.57
N THR A 41 -2.53 6.71 1.87
CA THR A 41 -2.01 6.86 3.24
C THR A 41 -2.30 8.24 3.82
N SER A 42 -2.67 8.26 5.09
CA SER A 42 -2.84 9.43 5.95
C SER A 42 -1.54 10.22 6.14
N PRO A 43 -1.49 11.54 5.85
CA PRO A 43 -0.33 12.38 6.16
C PRO A 43 0.02 12.38 7.64
N LEU A 44 -0.94 12.26 8.56
CA LEU A 44 -0.65 12.16 9.99
C LEU A 44 0.09 10.86 10.37
N VAL A 45 -0.17 9.76 9.65
CA VAL A 45 0.57 8.50 9.87
C VAL A 45 2.01 8.66 9.38
N VAL A 46 2.18 9.23 8.19
CA VAL A 46 3.52 9.51 7.63
C VAL A 46 4.31 10.46 8.52
N GLU A 47 3.70 11.55 9.01
CA GLU A 47 4.32 12.49 9.94
C GLU A 47 4.74 11.81 11.25
N GLY A 48 3.94 10.86 11.75
CA GLY A 48 4.30 10.01 12.89
C GLY A 48 5.59 9.21 12.65
N VAL A 49 5.70 8.55 11.49
CA VAL A 49 6.91 7.79 11.12
C VAL A 49 8.11 8.72 10.95
N VAL A 50 7.94 9.85 10.26
CA VAL A 50 8.98 10.86 10.04
C VAL A 50 9.53 11.34 11.38
N ARG A 51 8.66 11.79 12.29
CA ARG A 51 9.09 12.28 13.61
C ARG A 51 9.78 11.20 14.44
N LYS A 52 9.41 9.93 14.25
CA LYS A 52 10.03 8.83 14.98
C LYS A 52 11.44 8.51 14.49
N LEU A 53 11.68 8.67 13.19
CA LEU A 53 12.98 8.39 12.57
C LEU A 53 13.91 9.61 12.48
N GLN A 54 13.36 10.82 12.59
CA GLN A 54 14.14 12.05 12.54
C GLN A 54 15.19 12.07 13.67
N GLY A 55 16.45 12.28 13.31
CA GLY A 55 17.59 12.24 14.24
C GLY A 55 18.10 10.83 14.58
N TYR A 56 17.36 9.77 14.24
CA TYR A 56 17.82 8.38 14.35
C TYR A 56 18.46 7.87 13.04
N VAL A 57 17.96 8.33 11.89
CA VAL A 57 18.47 7.96 10.56
C VAL A 57 19.23 9.13 9.93
N SER A 58 20.15 8.87 9.00
CA SER A 58 20.96 9.93 8.38
C SER A 58 20.20 10.75 7.35
N LYS A 59 19.30 10.11 6.60
CA LYS A 59 18.46 10.77 5.60
C LYS A 59 17.14 10.05 5.39
N LEU A 60 16.08 10.83 5.20
CA LEU A 60 14.76 10.36 4.79
C LEU A 60 14.49 10.76 3.34
N TYR A 61 13.99 9.80 2.57
CA TYR A 61 13.39 10.00 1.25
C TYR A 61 11.92 9.60 1.32
N MET A 62 11.04 10.33 0.65
CA MET A 62 9.68 9.88 0.39
C MET A 62 9.58 9.43 -1.06
N VAL A 63 9.12 8.21 -1.28
CA VAL A 63 9.19 7.57 -2.60
C VAL A 63 7.88 6.94 -3.02
N GLU A 64 7.55 7.05 -4.31
CA GLU A 64 6.45 6.33 -4.97
C GLU A 64 6.62 6.40 -6.50
N ALA A 65 5.86 5.61 -7.26
CA ALA A 65 5.93 5.57 -8.71
C ALA A 65 4.58 5.86 -9.39
N ASP A 66 4.65 6.27 -10.66
CA ASP A 66 3.49 6.41 -11.55
C ASP A 66 2.75 5.08 -11.74
N GLN A 67 1.47 5.16 -12.10
CA GLN A 67 0.68 4.01 -12.55
C GLN A 67 0.03 4.31 -13.90
N VAL A 68 -0.35 3.26 -14.64
CA VAL A 68 -1.06 3.38 -15.92
C VAL A 68 -2.24 4.35 -15.87
N LEU A 69 -2.98 4.37 -14.75
CA LEU A 69 -4.15 5.21 -14.56
C LEU A 69 -3.94 6.41 -13.64
N VAL A 70 -2.77 6.57 -13.02
CA VAL A 70 -2.56 7.49 -11.89
C VAL A 70 -1.29 8.29 -12.11
N ASP A 71 -1.42 9.61 -12.05
CA ASP A 71 -0.30 10.56 -11.97
C ASP A 71 0.14 10.68 -10.51
N ILE A 72 1.38 10.27 -10.22
CA ILE A 72 1.86 10.25 -8.84
C ILE A 72 2.11 11.66 -8.29
N GLU A 73 2.52 12.62 -9.12
CA GLU A 73 2.76 14.00 -8.69
C GLU A 73 1.44 14.66 -8.26
N LYS A 74 0.36 14.34 -8.97
CA LYS A 74 -0.99 14.77 -8.60
C LYS A 74 -1.43 14.15 -7.27
N SER A 75 -1.22 12.85 -7.07
CA SER A 75 -1.59 12.19 -5.80
C SER A 75 -0.77 12.74 -4.62
N PHE A 76 0.54 12.95 -4.81
CA PHE A 76 1.45 13.54 -3.83
C PHE A 76 0.96 14.90 -3.30
N ARG A 77 0.57 15.82 -4.19
CA ARG A 77 0.01 17.13 -3.80
C ARG A 77 -1.38 17.03 -3.18
N GLN A 78 -2.25 16.18 -3.73
CA GLN A 78 -3.63 16.05 -3.23
C GLN A 78 -3.69 15.43 -1.83
N THR A 79 -2.74 14.56 -1.50
CA THR A 79 -2.62 13.90 -0.19
C THR A 79 -1.81 14.70 0.83
N ARG A 80 -1.28 15.86 0.43
CA ARG A 80 -0.47 16.77 1.26
C ARG A 80 0.88 16.21 1.70
N MET A 81 1.32 15.15 1.04
CA MET A 81 2.66 14.60 1.28
C MET A 81 3.75 15.60 0.89
N ASP A 82 3.47 16.48 -0.08
CA ASP A 82 4.30 17.63 -0.42
C ASP A 82 4.57 18.54 0.78
N ARG A 83 3.55 18.83 1.58
CA ARG A 83 3.67 19.65 2.80
C ARG A 83 4.50 18.98 3.88
N ILE A 84 4.37 17.66 4.03
CA ILE A 84 5.20 16.88 4.97
C ILE A 84 6.65 16.93 4.50
N CYS A 85 6.91 16.72 3.21
CA CYS A 85 8.26 16.81 2.67
C CYS A 85 8.89 18.18 2.87
N GLU A 86 8.15 19.27 2.59
CA GLU A 86 8.61 20.64 2.79
C GLU A 86 8.91 20.93 4.27
N ARG A 87 7.98 20.59 5.17
CA ARG A 87 8.09 20.84 6.61
C ARG A 87 9.31 20.16 7.25
N TYR A 88 9.62 18.95 6.81
CA TYR A 88 10.68 18.11 7.41
C TYR A 88 11.95 18.02 6.58
N GLY A 89 12.03 18.73 5.45
CA GLY A 89 13.19 18.68 4.54
C GLY A 89 13.42 17.30 3.92
N ILE A 90 12.34 16.55 3.63
CA ILE A 90 12.41 15.21 3.05
C ILE A 90 12.44 15.33 1.53
N GLU A 91 13.35 14.60 0.90
CA GLU A 91 13.46 14.55 -0.55
C GLU A 91 12.35 13.66 -1.14
N TRP A 92 11.54 14.21 -2.05
CA TRP A 92 10.56 13.45 -2.82
C TRP A 92 11.19 12.83 -4.06
N VAL A 93 10.99 11.52 -4.24
CA VAL A 93 11.53 10.77 -5.38
C VAL A 93 10.39 10.03 -6.09
N ASN A 94 10.09 10.48 -7.30
CA ASN A 94 9.26 9.71 -8.22
C ASN A 94 10.11 8.59 -8.85
N LEU A 95 9.89 7.36 -8.38
CA LEU A 95 10.61 6.15 -8.79
C LEU A 95 10.44 5.81 -10.27
N SER A 96 9.39 6.30 -10.94
CA SER A 96 9.23 6.12 -12.40
C SER A 96 10.18 6.98 -13.22
N LYS A 97 10.83 7.97 -12.60
CA LYS A 97 11.79 8.89 -13.24
C LYS A 97 13.24 8.60 -12.84
N THR A 98 13.49 7.53 -12.10
CA THR A 98 14.84 7.14 -11.65
C THR A 98 15.39 5.99 -12.50
N PRO A 99 16.72 5.79 -12.52
CA PRO A 99 17.31 4.58 -13.09
C PRO A 99 16.78 3.30 -12.41
N PHE A 100 16.69 2.24 -13.21
CA PHE A 100 16.35 0.89 -12.74
C PHE A 100 17.56 -0.03 -12.89
N VAL A 101 17.71 -0.94 -11.93
CA VAL A 101 18.72 -2.01 -11.95
C VAL A 101 18.00 -3.36 -11.94
N GLN A 102 18.52 -4.32 -12.71
CA GLN A 102 17.97 -5.68 -12.71
C GLN A 102 18.49 -6.45 -11.50
N VAL A 103 17.56 -6.93 -10.66
CA VAL A 103 17.89 -7.70 -9.46
C VAL A 103 17.44 -9.15 -9.67
N PRO A 104 18.35 -10.13 -9.66
CA PRO A 104 18.00 -11.54 -9.74
C PRO A 104 17.13 -11.97 -8.56
N VAL A 105 16.10 -12.76 -8.83
CA VAL A 105 15.21 -13.30 -7.80
C VAL A 105 15.70 -14.67 -7.36
N PRO A 106 16.02 -14.86 -6.06
CA PRO A 106 16.41 -16.17 -5.57
C PRO A 106 15.22 -17.13 -5.58
N ASN A 107 15.41 -18.32 -6.16
CA ASN A 107 14.38 -19.38 -6.23
C ASN A 107 13.04 -18.88 -6.80
N ALA A 108 13.07 -18.11 -7.89
CA ALA A 108 11.89 -17.47 -8.50
C ALA A 108 10.72 -18.44 -8.73
N LEU A 109 9.50 -17.98 -8.45
CA LEU A 109 8.28 -18.69 -8.83
C LEU A 109 7.82 -18.34 -10.24
N GLU A 110 7.99 -17.07 -10.65
CA GLU A 110 7.48 -16.56 -11.92
C GLU A 110 8.51 -15.71 -12.67
N VAL A 111 9.27 -14.85 -11.98
CA VAL A 111 10.20 -13.90 -12.63
C VAL A 111 11.64 -14.10 -12.14
N GLU A 112 12.56 -14.43 -13.05
CA GLU A 112 13.97 -14.67 -12.73
C GLU A 112 14.73 -13.40 -12.29
N SER A 113 14.27 -12.23 -12.73
CA SER A 113 14.81 -10.94 -12.32
C SER A 113 13.74 -9.86 -12.33
N ILE A 114 13.91 -8.86 -11.46
CA ILE A 114 13.00 -7.73 -11.32
C ILE A 114 13.78 -6.41 -11.51
N PRO A 115 13.32 -5.51 -12.40
CA PRO A 115 13.84 -4.16 -12.47
C PRO A 115 13.36 -3.35 -11.26
N LEU A 116 14.30 -2.93 -10.41
CA LEU A 116 14.02 -2.09 -9.25
C LEU A 116 14.64 -0.70 -9.41
N PRO A 117 13.97 0.37 -8.94
CA PRO A 117 14.59 1.68 -8.81
C PRO A 117 15.87 1.60 -7.98
N GLU A 118 16.98 2.13 -8.51
CA GLU A 118 18.32 1.99 -7.91
C GLU A 118 18.39 2.48 -6.45
N ILE A 119 17.63 3.54 -6.11
CA ILE A 119 17.58 4.05 -4.74
C ILE A 119 17.12 2.99 -3.73
N LEU A 120 16.21 2.09 -4.13
CA LEU A 120 15.67 1.06 -3.26
C LEU A 120 16.66 -0.09 -2.99
N THR A 121 17.71 -0.23 -3.80
CA THR A 121 18.74 -1.27 -3.59
C THR A 121 19.85 -0.81 -2.64
N ARG A 122 19.90 0.48 -2.30
CA ARG A 122 20.94 1.08 -1.46
C ARG A 122 20.42 1.75 -0.19
N THR A 123 19.10 1.76 0.04
CA THR A 123 18.46 2.38 1.20
C THR A 123 17.64 1.36 1.97
N THR A 124 17.44 1.62 3.26
CA THR A 124 16.52 0.84 4.09
C THR A 124 15.08 1.24 3.75
N LEU A 125 14.22 0.28 3.43
CA LEU A 125 12.84 0.54 3.05
C LEU A 125 11.89 0.43 4.25
N VAL A 126 11.16 1.51 4.53
CA VAL A 126 10.04 1.51 5.47
C VAL A 126 8.74 1.72 4.69
N THR A 127 7.87 0.71 4.71
CA THR A 127 6.59 0.78 3.98
C THR A 127 5.47 1.29 4.86
N ILE A 128 4.62 2.16 4.31
CA ILE A 128 3.50 2.78 5.03
C ILE A 128 2.19 2.50 4.27
N PRO A 129 1.75 1.23 4.19
CA PRO A 129 0.57 0.82 3.42
C PRO A 129 -0.72 1.31 4.09
N VAL A 130 -1.84 1.18 3.37
CA VAL A 130 -3.18 1.32 3.93
C VAL A 130 -3.83 -0.05 4.02
N MET A 131 -4.51 -0.33 5.14
CA MET A 131 -5.33 -1.54 5.31
C MET A 131 -6.54 -1.47 4.37
N LYS A 132 -6.60 -2.35 3.37
CA LYS A 132 -7.72 -2.37 2.43
C LYS A 132 -7.96 -3.72 1.76
N THR A 133 -9.20 -3.95 1.34
CA THR A 133 -9.56 -5.10 0.50
C THR A 133 -9.02 -4.93 -0.94
N HIS A 134 -8.87 -6.05 -1.65
CA HIS A 134 -8.43 -6.05 -3.03
C HIS A 134 -9.08 -7.16 -3.86
N GLY A 135 -9.67 -6.80 -5.00
CA GLY A 135 -10.42 -7.76 -5.84
C GLY A 135 -9.64 -8.89 -6.49
N LYS A 136 -8.30 -8.89 -6.47
CA LYS A 136 -7.44 -9.97 -7.02
C LYS A 136 -6.58 -10.70 -6.00
N THR A 137 -6.36 -10.10 -4.82
CA THR A 137 -5.41 -10.61 -3.81
C THR A 137 -6.05 -10.70 -2.43
N VAL A 138 -7.38 -10.58 -2.36
CA VAL A 138 -8.20 -10.49 -1.14
C VAL A 138 -7.96 -9.20 -0.34
N LEU A 139 -6.70 -8.89 -0.05
CA LEU A 139 -6.25 -7.72 0.67
C LEU A 139 -5.10 -6.98 -0.02
N THR A 140 -4.85 -5.79 0.45
CA THR A 140 -3.60 -5.04 0.31
C THR A 140 -2.99 -4.86 1.70
N GLY A 141 -1.67 -4.79 1.73
CA GLY A 141 -0.89 -4.52 2.93
C GLY A 141 0.55 -4.17 2.58
N ALA A 142 1.46 -4.45 3.51
CA ALA A 142 2.89 -4.19 3.44
C ALA A 142 3.55 -4.85 2.22
N ILE A 143 3.22 -6.11 1.94
CA ILE A 143 3.75 -6.86 0.79
C ILE A 143 3.29 -6.20 -0.50
N LYS A 144 1.98 -6.04 -0.65
CA LYS A 144 1.39 -5.53 -1.89
C LYS A 144 1.75 -4.07 -2.19
N ASN A 145 2.11 -3.27 -1.18
CA ASN A 145 2.50 -1.88 -1.39
C ASN A 145 3.77 -1.74 -2.26
N GLN A 146 4.63 -2.77 -2.27
CA GLN A 146 5.85 -2.79 -3.10
C GLN A 146 5.56 -3.01 -4.57
N TRP A 147 4.34 -3.47 -4.91
CA TRP A 147 3.87 -3.50 -6.31
C TRP A 147 4.00 -2.12 -6.98
N GLY A 148 3.92 -1.04 -6.19
CA GLY A 148 4.16 0.33 -6.65
C GLY A 148 5.57 0.59 -7.18
N CYS A 149 6.57 -0.19 -6.76
CA CYS A 149 7.98 -0.01 -7.14
C CYS A 149 8.33 -0.66 -8.48
N LEU A 150 7.49 -1.56 -9.00
CA LEU A 150 7.67 -2.14 -10.33
C LEU A 150 7.38 -1.11 -11.44
N PRO A 151 8.00 -1.23 -12.62
CA PRO A 151 7.67 -0.38 -13.77
C PRO A 151 6.19 -0.39 -14.15
N THR A 152 5.75 0.59 -14.93
CA THR A 152 4.34 0.79 -15.30
C THR A 152 3.71 -0.40 -16.06
N PHE A 153 4.53 -1.23 -16.72
CA PHE A 153 4.09 -2.47 -17.38
C PHE A 153 3.75 -3.62 -16.41
N ARG A 154 3.86 -3.42 -15.09
CA ARG A 154 3.50 -4.41 -14.05
C ARG A 154 2.07 -4.96 -14.14
N HIS A 155 1.16 -4.26 -14.82
CA HIS A 155 -0.20 -4.75 -15.06
C HIS A 155 -0.25 -6.05 -15.89
N ASN A 156 0.86 -6.40 -16.58
CA ASN A 156 1.03 -7.66 -17.27
C ASN A 156 1.12 -8.86 -16.31
N TYR A 157 1.59 -8.63 -15.09
CA TYR A 157 1.70 -9.65 -14.04
C TYR A 157 0.41 -9.87 -13.25
N HIS A 158 -0.70 -9.18 -13.58
CA HIS A 158 -1.97 -9.39 -12.88
C HIS A 158 -2.48 -10.85 -12.85
N PRO A 159 -2.28 -11.69 -13.88
CA PRO A 159 -2.69 -13.10 -13.83
C PRO A 159 -1.89 -13.96 -12.84
N VAL A 160 -0.65 -13.57 -12.56
CA VAL A 160 0.33 -14.28 -11.72
C VAL A 160 0.78 -13.39 -10.55
N VAL A 161 -0.17 -12.60 -10.06
CA VAL A 161 0.11 -11.50 -9.12
C VAL A 161 0.62 -12.02 -7.78
N ASN A 162 0.20 -13.21 -7.34
CA ASN A 162 0.61 -13.72 -6.04
C ASN A 162 2.05 -14.25 -6.07
N GLU A 163 2.41 -14.93 -7.15
CA GLU A 163 3.74 -15.45 -7.44
C GLU A 163 4.74 -14.32 -7.58
N VAL A 164 4.40 -13.29 -8.38
CA VAL A 164 5.26 -12.10 -8.55
C VAL A 164 5.36 -11.28 -7.25
N LEU A 165 4.32 -11.23 -6.42
CA LEU A 165 4.41 -10.57 -5.11
C LEU A 165 5.40 -11.28 -4.18
N ARG A 166 5.42 -12.61 -4.20
CA ARG A 166 6.41 -13.39 -3.46
C ARG A 166 7.81 -13.11 -3.99
N ASP A 167 8.01 -13.20 -5.31
CA ASP A 167 9.32 -12.95 -5.95
C ASP A 167 9.82 -11.53 -5.68
N LEU A 168 8.93 -10.54 -5.74
CA LEU A 168 9.24 -9.16 -5.38
C LEU A 168 9.63 -9.02 -3.91
N THR A 169 8.94 -9.72 -3.01
CA THR A 169 9.25 -9.67 -1.58
C THR A 169 10.62 -10.29 -1.30
N SER A 170 11.06 -11.30 -2.07
CA SER A 170 12.40 -11.88 -1.94
C SER A 170 13.54 -10.91 -2.23
N VAL A 171 13.31 -9.87 -3.04
CA VAL A 171 14.35 -8.89 -3.45
C VAL A 171 14.11 -7.48 -2.91
N LEU A 172 12.87 -7.16 -2.54
CA LEU A 172 12.44 -5.87 -2.00
C LEU A 172 11.57 -6.07 -0.77
N ARG A 173 12.13 -6.76 0.23
CA ARG A 173 11.50 -6.91 1.54
C ARG A 173 11.61 -5.59 2.32
N PRO A 174 10.51 -4.95 2.72
CA PRO A 174 10.60 -3.80 3.61
C PRO A 174 11.21 -4.21 4.96
N ALA A 175 12.12 -3.40 5.48
CA ALA A 175 12.73 -3.64 6.78
C ALA A 175 11.71 -3.43 7.91
N PHE A 176 10.79 -2.49 7.74
CA PHE A 176 9.74 -2.22 8.71
C PHE A 176 8.47 -1.73 8.02
N ALA A 177 7.32 -2.06 8.59
CA ALA A 177 6.01 -1.66 8.09
C ALA A 177 5.23 -0.89 9.16
N VAL A 178 4.60 0.22 8.77
CA VAL A 178 3.63 0.97 9.58
C VAL A 178 2.34 1.10 8.78
N MET A 179 1.37 0.25 9.06
CA MET A 179 0.11 0.20 8.32
C MET A 179 -0.88 1.23 8.86
N ASP A 180 -1.32 2.10 7.96
CA ASP A 180 -2.44 3.00 8.20
C ASP A 180 -3.76 2.22 8.16
N ALA A 181 -4.33 2.04 9.34
CA ALA A 181 -5.68 1.52 9.56
C ALA A 181 -6.53 2.56 10.30
N THR A 182 -6.22 3.85 10.15
CA THR A 182 -6.98 4.94 10.78
C THR A 182 -8.32 5.08 10.08
N VAL A 183 -8.26 5.28 8.76
CA VAL A 183 -9.34 5.11 7.80
C VAL A 183 -8.87 4.07 6.79
N ALA A 184 -9.43 2.87 6.87
CA ALA A 184 -9.21 1.75 5.95
C ALA A 184 -10.16 1.81 4.74
N LEU A 185 -10.08 0.85 3.82
CA LEU A 185 -10.97 0.76 2.66
C LEU A 185 -11.50 -0.66 2.44
N GLU A 186 -12.82 -0.82 2.53
CA GLU A 186 -13.51 -2.08 2.28
C GLU A 186 -14.25 -2.05 0.92
N GLY A 187 -14.79 -3.20 0.51
CA GLY A 187 -15.53 -3.34 -0.75
C GLY A 187 -14.60 -3.31 -1.97
N ASN A 188 -14.96 -2.54 -3.00
CA ASN A 188 -14.30 -2.50 -4.31
C ASN A 188 -12.94 -1.77 -4.33
N GLY A 189 -12.05 -2.15 -3.41
CA GLY A 189 -10.64 -1.75 -3.40
C GLY A 189 -9.85 -2.33 -4.59
N PRO A 190 -8.68 -1.76 -4.91
CA PRO A 190 -7.88 -0.85 -4.07
C PRO A 190 -8.20 0.64 -4.21
N LYS A 191 -9.16 1.01 -5.08
CA LYS A 191 -9.37 2.38 -5.54
C LYS A 191 -10.80 2.91 -5.29
N SER A 192 -11.81 2.10 -5.58
CA SER A 192 -13.23 2.50 -5.58
C SER A 192 -14.05 1.87 -4.44
N GLY A 193 -13.42 1.62 -3.29
CA GLY A 193 -14.07 1.03 -2.13
C GLY A 193 -14.86 2.02 -1.28
N ARG A 194 -15.30 1.58 -0.10
CA ARG A 194 -15.92 2.42 0.94
C ARG A 194 -14.91 2.67 2.06
N PRO A 195 -14.63 3.93 2.42
CA PRO A 195 -13.81 4.24 3.59
C PRO A 195 -14.42 3.66 4.86
N ARG A 196 -13.58 3.11 5.75
CA ARG A 196 -13.98 2.50 7.02
C ARG A 196 -13.09 3.04 8.14
N ILE A 197 -13.67 3.77 9.09
CA ILE A 197 -12.91 4.30 10.23
C ILE A 197 -12.63 3.14 11.19
N CYS A 198 -11.36 2.78 11.35
CA CYS A 198 -10.92 1.69 12.20
C CYS A 198 -10.14 2.18 13.43
N ASN A 199 -9.58 3.41 13.39
CA ASN A 199 -8.83 4.00 14.51
C ASN A 199 -7.64 3.15 14.97
N LEU A 200 -6.95 2.49 14.04
CA LEU A 200 -5.79 1.66 14.33
C LEU A 200 -4.56 2.14 13.56
N VAL A 201 -3.39 1.85 14.12
CA VAL A 201 -2.11 1.83 13.42
C VAL A 201 -1.46 0.51 13.80
N LEU A 202 -0.98 -0.23 12.80
CA LEU A 202 -0.24 -1.47 13.03
C LEU A 202 1.24 -1.23 12.68
N ALA A 203 2.16 -1.85 13.41
CA ALA A 203 3.59 -1.76 13.14
C ALA A 203 4.24 -3.13 13.29
N SER A 204 5.21 -3.46 12.42
CA SER A 204 5.92 -4.75 12.46
C SER A 204 7.21 -4.68 11.64
N GLY A 205 8.23 -5.43 12.06
CA GLY A 205 9.40 -5.75 11.24
C GLY A 205 9.19 -6.97 10.31
N ASP A 206 8.07 -7.67 10.45
CA ASP A 206 7.65 -8.77 9.58
C ASP A 206 6.47 -8.34 8.69
N PRO A 207 6.67 -8.19 7.37
CA PRO A 207 5.62 -7.77 6.44
C PRO A 207 4.55 -8.84 6.19
N VAL A 208 4.85 -10.13 6.38
CA VAL A 208 3.86 -11.21 6.27
C VAL A 208 2.99 -11.26 7.52
N ALA A 209 3.59 -11.09 8.70
CA ALA A 209 2.86 -11.10 9.97
C ALA A 209 1.87 -9.93 10.07
N ILE A 210 2.28 -8.71 9.70
CA ILE A 210 1.39 -7.54 9.74
C ILE A 210 0.22 -7.68 8.75
N ASP A 211 0.44 -8.26 7.57
CA ASP A 211 -0.63 -8.49 6.59
C ASP A 211 -1.57 -9.62 7.02
N THR A 212 -1.04 -10.63 7.73
CA THR A 212 -1.83 -11.69 8.36
C THR A 212 -2.78 -11.13 9.42
N ILE A 213 -2.25 -10.31 10.34
CA ILE A 213 -3.06 -9.63 11.37
C ILE A 213 -4.04 -8.62 10.74
N ALA A 214 -3.63 -7.89 9.70
CA ALA A 214 -4.56 -7.03 8.97
C ALA A 214 -5.72 -7.83 8.35
N GLY A 215 -5.44 -9.02 7.81
CA GLY A 215 -6.44 -9.95 7.31
C GLY A 215 -7.43 -10.40 8.40
N GLU A 216 -6.96 -10.67 9.62
CA GLU A 216 -7.81 -11.00 10.77
C GLU A 216 -8.67 -9.82 11.22
N VAL A 217 -8.07 -8.62 11.34
CA VAL A 217 -8.77 -7.38 11.72
C VAL A 217 -9.90 -7.05 10.73
N MET A 218 -9.64 -7.24 9.43
CA MET A 218 -10.66 -7.10 8.38
C MET A 218 -11.69 -8.23 8.39
N GLY A 219 -11.50 -9.31 9.15
CA GLY A 219 -12.37 -10.48 9.14
C GLY A 219 -12.31 -11.26 7.82
N LEU A 220 -11.13 -11.31 7.19
CA LEU A 220 -10.86 -12.01 5.93
C LEU A 220 -10.04 -13.29 6.16
N LEU A 221 -9.17 -13.30 7.17
CA LEU A 221 -8.35 -14.46 7.52
C LEU A 221 -9.24 -15.66 7.87
N GLY A 222 -8.89 -16.84 7.36
CA GLY A 222 -9.66 -18.09 7.52
C GLY A 222 -10.94 -18.18 6.69
N ARG A 223 -11.47 -17.05 6.19
CA ARG A 223 -12.61 -17.02 5.25
C ARG A 223 -12.16 -17.07 3.79
N PHE A 224 -10.96 -16.55 3.52
CA PHE A 224 -10.36 -16.52 2.19
C PHE A 224 -8.89 -16.90 2.27
N GLU A 225 -8.42 -17.62 1.26
CA GLU A 225 -6.99 -17.84 1.08
C GLU A 225 -6.33 -16.57 0.55
N VAL A 226 -5.12 -16.30 1.03
CA VAL A 226 -4.30 -15.17 0.59
C VAL A 226 -2.97 -15.73 0.06
N PRO A 227 -2.92 -16.19 -1.21
CA PRO A 227 -1.84 -17.05 -1.68
C PRO A 227 -0.44 -16.43 -1.54
N HIS A 228 -0.29 -15.12 -1.77
CA HIS A 228 1.01 -14.46 -1.60
C HIS A 228 1.53 -14.47 -0.15
N LEU A 229 0.66 -14.48 0.88
CA LEU A 229 1.11 -14.65 2.27
C LEU A 229 1.64 -16.06 2.51
N GLN A 230 0.93 -17.07 2.00
CA GLN A 230 1.36 -18.46 2.06
C GLN A 230 2.71 -18.64 1.35
N TYR A 231 2.84 -18.17 0.11
CA TYR A 231 4.08 -18.31 -0.68
C TYR A 231 5.26 -17.56 -0.04
N CYS A 232 5.02 -16.41 0.59
CA CYS A 232 6.08 -15.69 1.32
C CYS A 232 6.50 -16.45 2.58
N ALA A 233 5.55 -17.01 3.33
CA ALA A 233 5.84 -17.79 4.52
C ALA A 233 6.63 -19.08 4.20
N GLU A 234 6.22 -19.81 3.15
CA GLU A 234 6.94 -21.00 2.66
C GLU A 234 8.36 -20.69 2.20
N ALA A 235 8.60 -19.47 1.69
CA ALA A 235 9.92 -18.99 1.31
C ALA A 235 10.74 -18.43 2.50
N GLY A 236 10.23 -18.47 3.73
CA GLY A 236 10.91 -17.95 4.92
C GLY A 236 10.97 -16.41 4.99
N LEU A 237 10.09 -15.71 4.27
CA LEU A 237 10.06 -14.24 4.20
C LEU A 237 9.24 -13.59 5.32
N GLY A 238 8.59 -14.39 6.17
CA GLY A 238 7.84 -13.95 7.34
C GLY A 238 6.85 -15.01 7.82
N VAL A 239 6.01 -14.65 8.79
CA VAL A 239 5.07 -15.58 9.45
C VAL A 239 3.63 -15.37 8.97
N HIS A 240 3.00 -16.42 8.44
CA HIS A 240 1.55 -16.45 8.13
C HIS A 240 0.74 -17.34 9.09
N ASP A 241 1.38 -18.01 10.04
CA ASP A 241 0.66 -18.71 11.11
C ASP A 241 0.23 -17.72 12.19
N ARG A 242 -1.09 -17.51 12.31
CA ARG A 242 -1.68 -16.60 13.29
C ARG A 242 -1.29 -16.93 14.73
N ASN A 243 -1.13 -18.21 15.07
CA ASN A 243 -0.80 -18.62 16.44
C ASN A 243 0.66 -18.34 16.81
N ALA A 244 1.50 -18.07 15.81
CA ALA A 244 2.91 -17.70 15.98
C ALA A 244 3.12 -16.17 15.96
N ILE A 245 2.06 -15.38 15.98
CA ILE A 245 2.13 -13.91 15.97
C ILE A 245 1.55 -13.32 17.25
N ASP A 246 2.40 -12.66 18.03
CA ASP A 246 1.99 -11.87 19.18
C ASP A 246 1.50 -10.49 18.75
N VAL A 247 0.31 -10.11 19.20
CA VAL A 247 -0.26 -8.77 19.00
C VAL A 247 -0.18 -8.02 20.31
N LEU A 248 0.52 -6.90 20.29
CA LEU A 248 0.78 -6.08 21.47
C LEU A 248 0.14 -4.70 21.32
N ASP A 249 -0.22 -4.08 22.44
CA ASP A 249 -0.53 -2.65 22.50
C ASP A 249 0.72 -1.77 22.67
N SER A 250 0.52 -0.46 22.84
CA SER A 250 1.59 0.52 23.03
C SER A 250 2.43 0.28 24.29
N ASP A 251 1.85 -0.34 25.31
CA ASP A 251 2.50 -0.67 26.59
C ASP A 251 3.12 -2.09 26.57
N ARG A 252 3.20 -2.68 25.38
CA ARG A 252 3.69 -4.04 25.10
C ARG A 252 2.91 -5.13 25.85
N GLN A 253 1.64 -4.90 26.13
CA GLN A 253 0.76 -5.91 26.69
C GLN A 253 0.06 -6.68 25.56
N PRO A 254 -0.14 -8.00 25.70
CA PRO A 254 -0.93 -8.77 24.76
C PRO A 254 -2.32 -8.17 24.56
N ARG A 255 -2.73 -8.06 23.30
CA ARG A 255 -3.99 -7.45 22.91
C ARG A 255 -4.73 -8.31 21.90
N GLU A 256 -6.02 -8.50 22.13
CA GLU A 256 -6.89 -9.09 21.13
C GLU A 256 -7.09 -8.16 19.94
N THR A 257 -7.08 -8.74 18.75
CA THR A 257 -7.32 -8.02 17.50
C THR A 257 -8.81 -7.69 17.36
N PRO A 258 -9.19 -6.42 17.21
CA PRO A 258 -10.57 -6.07 16.92
C PRO A 258 -10.97 -6.59 15.54
N ARG A 259 -12.24 -7.01 15.39
CA ARG A 259 -12.76 -7.53 14.13
C ARG A 259 -13.82 -6.59 13.55
N PHE A 260 -13.59 -6.12 12.32
CA PHE A 260 -14.46 -5.14 11.66
C PHE A 260 -15.38 -5.72 10.59
N ASP A 261 -15.16 -6.98 10.19
CA ASP A 261 -15.90 -7.72 9.17
C ASP A 261 -16.15 -6.92 7.89
N PHE A 262 -15.06 -6.66 7.16
CA PHE A 262 -15.08 -5.87 5.93
C PHE A 262 -15.94 -6.54 4.86
N GLN A 263 -16.64 -5.70 4.09
CA GLN A 263 -17.25 -6.12 2.84
C GLN A 263 -16.15 -6.46 1.83
N THR A 264 -16.26 -7.61 1.18
CA THR A 264 -15.31 -8.01 0.13
C THR A 264 -15.53 -7.22 -1.16
N ALA A 265 -14.50 -7.17 -2.00
CA ALA A 265 -14.65 -6.63 -3.34
C ALA A 265 -15.61 -7.50 -4.16
N GLU A 266 -16.59 -6.88 -4.79
CA GLU A 266 -17.39 -7.49 -5.85
C GLU A 266 -16.78 -7.15 -7.21
N HIS A 267 -16.95 -8.02 -8.21
CA HIS A 267 -16.47 -7.73 -9.55
C HIS A 267 -17.24 -6.53 -10.12
N ASN A 268 -16.57 -5.37 -10.21
CA ASN A 268 -17.10 -4.22 -10.93
C ASN A 268 -17.03 -4.44 -12.45
N ALA A 269 -17.79 -3.65 -13.23
CA ALA A 269 -17.87 -3.80 -14.69
C ALA A 269 -16.49 -3.76 -15.37
N VAL A 270 -15.57 -2.92 -14.89
CA VAL A 270 -14.20 -2.83 -15.42
C VAL A 270 -13.41 -4.12 -15.16
N SER A 271 -13.49 -4.68 -13.95
CA SER A 271 -12.88 -5.97 -13.59
C SER A 271 -13.47 -7.12 -14.39
N TRP A 272 -14.78 -7.10 -14.65
CA TRP A 272 -15.45 -8.11 -15.46
C TRP A 272 -14.98 -8.04 -16.92
N VAL A 273 -14.95 -6.84 -17.52
CA VAL A 273 -14.44 -6.63 -18.88
C VAL A 273 -12.98 -7.04 -18.99
N GLU A 274 -12.12 -6.65 -18.03
CA GLU A 274 -10.72 -7.07 -18.00
C GLU A 274 -10.61 -8.61 -17.95
N THR A 275 -11.42 -9.26 -17.11
CA THR A 275 -11.41 -10.72 -16.95
C THR A 275 -11.84 -11.43 -18.24
N VAL A 276 -12.88 -10.94 -18.91
CA VAL A 276 -13.36 -11.50 -20.18
C VAL A 276 -12.30 -11.33 -21.27
N LEU A 277 -11.75 -10.13 -21.43
CA LEU A 277 -10.74 -9.85 -22.47
C LEU A 277 -9.45 -10.65 -22.27
N ARG A 278 -9.07 -10.96 -21.03
CA ARG A 278 -7.90 -11.80 -20.74
C ARG A 278 -8.13 -13.29 -21.02
N LYS A 279 -9.38 -13.75 -21.00
CA LYS A 279 -9.77 -15.15 -21.28
C LYS A 279 -9.97 -15.44 -22.77
N THR A 280 -9.97 -14.43 -23.64
CA THR A 280 -10.15 -14.61 -25.09
C THR A 280 -8.81 -14.62 -25.83
N GLY A 281 -8.78 -15.25 -27.01
CA GLY A 281 -7.60 -15.28 -27.91
C GLY A 281 -7.15 -13.91 -28.44
N ILE A 282 -7.91 -12.85 -28.11
CA ILE A 282 -7.66 -11.46 -28.50
C ILE A 282 -6.73 -10.74 -27.50
N ARG A 283 -6.29 -11.43 -26.42
CA ARG A 283 -5.40 -10.88 -25.38
C ARG A 283 -4.21 -10.12 -25.94
N LYS A 284 -3.46 -10.71 -26.88
CA LYS A 284 -2.28 -10.05 -27.47
C LYS A 284 -2.65 -8.77 -28.20
N LEU A 285 -3.75 -8.79 -28.96
CA LEU A 285 -4.22 -7.60 -29.68
C LEU A 285 -4.66 -6.48 -28.72
N VAL A 286 -5.23 -6.80 -27.57
CA VAL A 286 -5.76 -5.79 -26.63
C VAL A 286 -4.69 -5.25 -25.69
N PHE A 287 -3.86 -6.12 -25.11
CA PHE A 287 -2.92 -5.76 -24.04
C PHE A 287 -1.49 -5.48 -24.54
N GLU A 288 -1.15 -5.84 -25.78
CA GLU A 288 0.18 -5.61 -26.37
C GLU A 288 0.14 -4.59 -27.53
N THR A 289 -0.99 -3.88 -27.74
CA THR A 289 -1.13 -2.83 -28.76
C THR A 289 -1.65 -1.52 -28.18
N LYS A 290 -1.70 -0.47 -29.01
CA LYS A 290 -2.32 0.85 -28.68
C LYS A 290 -3.80 0.78 -28.30
N LEU A 291 -4.46 -0.37 -28.53
CA LEU A 291 -5.83 -0.57 -28.05
C LEU A 291 -5.91 -0.54 -26.51
N LEU A 292 -4.84 -0.91 -25.82
CA LEU A 292 -4.72 -0.77 -24.37
C LEU A 292 -4.91 0.68 -23.93
N ASP A 293 -4.32 1.64 -24.66
CA ASP A 293 -4.40 3.06 -24.32
C ASP A 293 -5.85 3.57 -24.38
N VAL A 294 -6.63 3.11 -25.36
CA VAL A 294 -8.06 3.42 -25.49
C VAL A 294 -8.86 2.82 -24.34
N MET A 295 -8.57 1.57 -23.96
CA MET A 295 -9.21 0.90 -22.82
C MET A 295 -8.87 1.58 -21.50
N CYS A 296 -7.61 1.99 -21.32
CA CYS A 296 -7.16 2.75 -20.16
C CYS A 296 -7.84 4.13 -20.09
N TRP A 297 -8.03 4.80 -21.23
CA TRP A 297 -8.80 6.04 -21.30
C TRP A 297 -10.27 5.82 -20.90
N GLY A 298 -10.92 4.78 -21.43
CA GLY A 298 -12.29 4.41 -21.03
C GLY A 298 -12.41 4.12 -19.53
N ALA A 299 -11.44 3.42 -18.94
CA ALA A 299 -11.38 3.19 -17.51
C ALA A 299 -11.23 4.50 -16.70
N LYS A 300 -10.37 5.44 -17.15
CA LYS A 300 -10.24 6.77 -16.51
C LYS A 300 -11.56 7.52 -16.53
N VAL A 301 -12.27 7.54 -17.67
CA VAL A 301 -13.59 8.17 -17.80
C VAL A 301 -14.60 7.54 -16.85
N TRP A 302 -14.66 6.21 -16.78
CA TRP A 302 -15.54 5.51 -15.84
C TRP A 302 -15.27 5.89 -14.39
N TYR A 303 -14.01 5.87 -13.95
CA TYR A 303 -13.66 6.26 -12.59
C TYR A 303 -13.95 7.73 -12.29
N PHE A 304 -13.78 8.61 -13.28
CA PHE A 304 -14.16 10.01 -13.16
C PHE A 304 -15.67 10.18 -12.96
N ILE A 305 -16.49 9.49 -13.76
CA ILE A 305 -17.95 9.48 -13.63
C ILE A 305 -18.35 8.91 -12.27
N TRP A 306 -17.80 7.76 -11.88
CA TRP A 306 -18.08 7.15 -10.58
C TRP A 306 -17.76 8.09 -9.42
N TYR A 307 -16.62 8.77 -9.50
CA TYR A 307 -16.16 9.66 -8.44
C TYR A 307 -17.00 10.92 -8.35
N TYR A 308 -17.22 11.62 -9.47
CA TYR A 308 -17.86 12.93 -9.47
C TYR A 308 -19.39 12.89 -9.56
N LEU A 309 -19.95 11.91 -10.26
CA LEU A 309 -21.38 11.87 -10.58
C LEU A 309 -22.14 10.79 -9.81
N VAL A 310 -21.49 9.69 -9.41
CA VAL A 310 -22.18 8.55 -8.77
C VAL A 310 -22.06 8.59 -7.25
N LYS A 311 -20.86 8.34 -6.70
CA LYS A 311 -20.73 8.13 -5.24
C LYS A 311 -19.39 8.55 -4.62
N GLY A 312 -18.29 8.55 -5.37
CA GLY A 312 -16.95 8.70 -4.77
C GLY A 312 -16.75 10.00 -3.98
N ARG A 313 -17.20 11.15 -4.50
CA ARG A 313 -17.11 12.45 -3.80
C ARG A 313 -17.91 12.46 -2.50
N ARG A 314 -19.12 11.88 -2.51
CA ARG A 314 -19.97 11.76 -1.30
C ARG A 314 -19.27 10.89 -0.25
N LEU A 315 -18.71 9.74 -0.65
CA LEU A 315 -17.97 8.86 0.26
C LEU A 315 -16.74 9.56 0.86
N ARG A 316 -16.00 10.32 0.05
CA ARG A 316 -14.88 11.14 0.54
C ARG A 316 -15.36 12.15 1.58
N ASP A 317 -16.37 12.94 1.24
CA ASP A 317 -16.84 14.04 2.09
C ASP A 317 -17.38 13.49 3.43
N THR A 318 -18.14 12.39 3.39
CA THR A 318 -18.59 11.67 4.59
C THR A 318 -17.42 11.16 5.43
N ALA A 319 -16.43 10.51 4.81
CA ALA A 319 -15.27 10.00 5.53
C ALA A 319 -14.43 11.11 6.17
N ILE A 320 -14.32 12.27 5.53
CA ILE A 320 -13.67 13.45 6.12
C ILE A 320 -14.48 13.98 7.29
N SER A 321 -15.80 14.12 7.16
CA SER A 321 -16.64 14.70 8.21
C SER A 321 -16.78 13.81 9.44
N GLU A 322 -16.84 12.49 9.25
CA GLU A 322 -17.05 11.52 10.34
C GLU A 322 -15.73 11.09 11.01
N SER A 323 -14.61 11.24 10.31
CA SER A 323 -13.31 10.84 10.85
C SER A 323 -12.79 11.89 11.85
N PRO A 324 -12.32 11.47 13.04
CA PRO A 324 -11.63 12.39 13.96
C PRO A 324 -10.32 12.93 13.37
N TYR A 325 -9.86 12.38 12.24
CA TYR A 325 -8.67 12.80 11.52
C TYR A 325 -8.99 13.63 10.27
N GLY A 326 -10.26 13.98 10.03
CA GLY A 326 -10.72 14.65 8.81
C GLY A 326 -9.98 15.96 8.50
N ALA A 327 -9.62 16.71 9.54
CA ALA A 327 -8.94 18.00 9.43
C ALA A 327 -7.63 17.91 8.63
N GLN A 328 -6.94 16.77 8.64
CA GLN A 328 -5.68 16.61 7.92
C GLN A 328 -5.82 16.81 6.40
N TRP A 329 -7.04 16.68 5.86
CA TRP A 329 -7.31 16.85 4.44
C TRP A 329 -8.02 18.17 4.11
N THR A 330 -8.42 18.97 5.11
CA THR A 330 -9.12 20.26 4.93
C THR A 330 -8.15 21.44 4.92
N LYS A 331 -8.42 22.50 4.17
CA LYS A 331 -7.45 23.60 3.91
C LYS A 331 -6.93 24.28 5.19
N ASP A 332 -7.61 24.07 6.31
CA ASP A 332 -7.46 24.80 7.57
C ASP A 332 -6.61 24.07 8.62
N GLU A 333 -5.68 23.19 8.24
CA GLU A 333 -4.71 22.67 9.21
C GLU A 333 -3.96 23.86 9.85
N PRO A 334 -4.05 24.03 11.18
CA PRO A 334 -3.16 24.95 11.88
C PRO A 334 -1.73 24.47 11.64
N ARG A 335 -0.87 25.39 11.20
CA ARG A 335 0.52 25.10 10.85
C ARG A 335 1.27 24.43 12.00
#